data_AF-A0A3D5WPN9-F1
#
_entry.id   AF-A0A3D5WPN9-F1
#
_cell.length_a   1.000
_cell.length_b   1.000
_cell.length_c   1.000
_cell.angle_alpha   90.00
_cell.angle_beta   90.00
_cell.angle_gamma   90.00
#
_symmetry.space_group_name_H-M   'P 1'
#
loop_
_entity.id
_entity.type
_entity.pdbx_description
1 polymer ?
#
loop_
_entity_poly.entity_id
_entity_poly.type
_entity_poly.pdbx_seq_one_letter_code
_entity_poly.pdbx_strand_id
1 'polypeptide(L)'
;MKQRCGIGKNSINKMAKKVYQLGVRHAETSGNLQKWVDSLYFYNKSANQIRLYGDMAYIFHNQKLITVIKVPENLVPDIVAIRRFKEEKGRRKHESDRRTQKIG
;
A
#
# COMPACT_ATOMS: atom_id res chain seq x y z
N MET A 1 20.02 -19.50 2.58
CA MET A 1 18.85 -18.64 2.87
C MET A 1 17.61 -19.51 3.11
N LYS A 2 17.09 -19.55 4.35
CA LYS A 2 15.92 -20.37 4.73
C LYS A 2 14.62 -19.69 4.28
N GLN A 3 13.79 -20.40 3.51
CA GLN A 3 12.44 -19.96 3.15
C GLN A 3 11.51 -20.24 4.34
N ARG A 4 10.76 -19.22 4.80
CA ARG A 4 9.63 -19.40 5.72
C ARG A 4 8.36 -19.02 4.95
N CYS A 5 7.34 -19.87 5.09
CA CYS A 5 6.06 -19.90 4.35
C CYS A 5 6.20 -20.31 2.87
N GLY A 6 5.49 -21.36 2.48
CA GLY A 6 5.43 -21.95 1.13
C GLY A 6 4.82 -21.06 0.04
N ILE A 7 5.13 -19.76 0.07
CA ILE A 7 4.80 -18.81 -0.98
C ILE A 7 6.04 -18.72 -1.87
N GLY A 8 5.95 -19.26 -3.09
CA GLY A 8 7.06 -19.22 -4.04
C GLY A 8 7.56 -17.79 -4.24
N LYS A 9 8.87 -17.60 -4.46
CA LYS A 9 9.50 -16.29 -4.69
C LYS A 9 8.75 -15.44 -5.73
N ASN A 10 8.16 -16.10 -6.74
CA ASN A 10 7.37 -15.46 -7.79
C ASN A 10 6.06 -14.81 -7.28
N SER A 11 5.35 -15.44 -6.34
CA SER A 11 4.14 -14.89 -5.73
C SER A 11 4.42 -13.67 -4.85
N ILE A 12 5.52 -13.70 -4.07
CA ILE A 12 5.96 -12.55 -3.27
C ILE A 12 6.31 -11.38 -4.20
N ASN A 13 7.02 -11.62 -5.29
CA ASN A 13 7.36 -10.57 -6.26
C ASN A 13 6.12 -9.97 -6.95
N LYS A 14 5.13 -10.81 -7.32
CA LYS A 14 3.86 -10.33 -7.89
C LYS A 14 3.09 -9.48 -6.89
N MET A 15 3.00 -9.93 -5.63
CA MET A 15 2.33 -9.18 -4.57
C MET A 15 3.05 -7.87 -4.26
N ALA A 16 4.38 -7.90 -4.14
CA ALA A 16 5.20 -6.71 -3.92
C ALA A 16 4.99 -5.65 -5.01
N LYS A 17 4.99 -6.05 -6.29
CA LYS A 17 4.69 -5.15 -7.42
C LYS A 17 3.29 -4.56 -7.32
N LYS A 18 2.28 -5.41 -7.06
CA LYS A 18 0.89 -4.98 -6.91
C LYS A 18 0.74 -3.97 -5.77
N VAL A 19 1.32 -4.26 -4.61
CA VAL A 19 1.25 -3.38 -3.43
C VAL A 19 2.05 -2.10 -3.63
N TYR A 20 3.19 -2.16 -4.32
CA TYR A 20 3.96 -0.96 -4.66
C TYR A 20 3.13 0.05 -5.46
N GLN A 21 2.32 -0.45 -6.39
CA GLN A 21 1.47 0.35 -7.27
C GLN A 21 0.15 0.78 -6.61
N LEU A 22 -0.56 -0.15 -5.96
CA LEU A 22 -1.95 0.01 -5.52
C LEU A 22 -2.10 0.23 -4.01
N GLY A 23 -1.06 -0.03 -3.22
CA GLY A 23 -1.10 0.14 -1.78
C GLY A 23 -1.31 1.59 -1.37
N VAL A 24 -1.85 1.76 -0.17
CA VAL A 24 -1.98 3.07 0.48
C VAL A 24 -0.58 3.57 0.83
N ARG A 25 -0.23 4.75 0.34
CA ARG A 25 1.05 5.42 0.58
C ARG A 25 1.04 6.06 1.94
N HIS A 26 2.23 6.23 2.52
CA HIS A 26 2.40 6.98 3.77
C HIS A 26 1.71 8.36 3.73
N ALA A 27 1.88 9.12 2.65
CA ALA A 27 1.26 10.43 2.47
C ALA A 27 -0.28 10.42 2.38
N GLU A 28 -0.91 9.26 2.23
CA GLU A 28 -2.37 9.09 2.19
C GLU A 28 -2.94 8.72 3.57
N THR A 29 -2.07 8.45 4.56
CA THR A 29 -2.48 8.13 5.93
C THR A 29 -2.63 9.39 6.77
N SER A 30 -3.45 9.31 7.82
CA SER A 30 -3.66 10.39 8.77
C SER A 30 -3.88 9.84 10.19
N GLY A 31 -3.87 10.73 11.19
CA GLY A 31 -4.22 10.38 12.57
C GLY A 31 -3.34 9.28 13.18
N ASN A 32 -3.98 8.28 13.79
CA ASN A 32 -3.28 7.18 14.47
C ASN A 32 -2.54 6.25 13.50
N LEU A 33 -3.10 6.04 12.30
CA LEU A 33 -2.44 5.25 11.27
C LEU A 33 -1.13 5.90 10.82
N GLN A 34 -1.13 7.22 10.62
CA GLN A 34 0.07 7.97 10.25
C GLN A 34 1.16 7.86 11.32
N LYS A 35 0.81 8.10 12.59
CA LYS A 35 1.75 7.95 13.72
C LYS A 35 2.39 6.56 13.77
N TRP A 36 1.60 5.52 13.50
CA TRP A 36 2.11 4.17 13.44
C TRP A 36 3.04 3.95 12.24
N VAL A 37 2.69 4.44 11.05
CA VAL A 37 3.55 4.34 9.87
C VAL A 37 4.87 5.11 10.06
N ASP A 38 4.83 6.30 10.65
CA ASP A 38 6.01 7.07 11.03
C ASP A 38 6.94 6.26 11.94
N SER A 39 6.39 5.54 12.92
CA SER A 39 7.18 4.68 13.82
C SER A 39 7.94 3.57 13.09
N LEU A 40 7.38 3.02 12.00
CA LEU A 40 8.05 2.01 11.18
C LEU A 40 9.26 2.57 10.41
N TYR A 41 9.20 3.85 10.05
CA TYR A 41 10.28 4.55 9.35
C TYR A 41 11.51 4.72 10.25
N PHE A 42 11.30 5.10 11.51
CA PHE A 42 12.40 5.25 12.48
C PHE A 42 13.14 3.94 12.78
N TYR A 43 12.46 2.81 12.68
CA TYR A 43 13.06 1.47 12.85
C TYR A 43 13.89 1.02 11.62
N ASN A 44 13.57 1.55 10.43
CA ASN A 44 14.21 1.15 9.17
C ASN A 44 14.81 2.37 8.46
N LYS A 45 15.95 2.88 8.93
CA LYS A 45 16.58 4.10 8.38
C LYS A 45 16.86 4.07 6.87
N SER A 46 16.96 2.89 6.25
CA SER A 46 17.12 2.74 4.81
C SER A 46 15.80 2.66 4.05
N ALA A 47 14.64 2.47 4.70
CA ALA A 47 13.36 2.44 4.01
C ALA A 47 13.00 3.85 3.55
N ASN A 48 12.52 3.99 2.31
CA ASN A 48 12.05 5.26 1.78
C ASN A 48 10.61 5.19 1.25
N GLN A 49 10.00 4.00 1.27
CA GLN A 49 8.66 3.77 0.76
C GLN A 49 7.93 2.76 1.64
N ILE A 50 6.77 3.15 2.16
CA ILE A 50 5.84 2.25 2.87
C ILE A 50 4.54 2.18 2.07
N ARG A 51 3.99 0.97 1.95
CA ARG A 51 2.71 0.70 1.32
C ARG A 51 1.87 -0.20 2.22
N LEU A 52 0.64 0.21 2.49
CA LEU A 52 -0.30 -0.58 3.28
C LEU A 52 -1.28 -1.28 2.34
N TYR A 53 -1.51 -2.57 2.57
CA TYR A 53 -2.45 -3.35 1.79
C TYR A 53 -3.05 -4.48 2.62
N GLY A 54 -4.37 -4.44 2.83
CA GLY A 54 -5.04 -5.35 3.75
C GLY A 54 -4.58 -5.08 5.19
N ASP A 55 -4.14 -6.13 5.86
CA ASP A 55 -3.61 -6.12 7.22
C ASP A 55 -2.06 -6.09 7.28
N MET A 56 -1.40 -5.78 6.16
CA MET A 56 0.06 -5.84 6.03
C MET A 56 0.65 -4.48 5.59
N ALA A 57 1.77 -4.12 6.21
CA ALA A 57 2.63 -3.02 5.82
C ALA A 57 3.86 -3.55 5.09
N TYR A 58 4.03 -3.14 3.84
CA TYR A 58 5.14 -3.51 2.98
C TYR A 58 6.15 -2.37 2.95
N ILE A 59 7.37 -2.66 3.39
CA ILE A 59 8.45 -1.68 3.53
C ILE A 59 9.45 -1.90 2.40
N PHE A 60 9.69 -0.85 1.63
CA PHE A 60 10.55 -0.86 0.45
C PHE A 60 11.72 0.10 0.60
N HIS A 61 12.81 -0.26 -0.06
CA HIS A 61 13.85 0.67 -0.48
C HIS A 61 13.79 0.76 -2.00
N ASN A 62 13.43 1.94 -2.52
CA ASN A 62 13.05 2.13 -3.92
C ASN A 62 11.93 1.14 -4.30
N GLN A 63 12.17 0.26 -5.28
CA GLN A 63 11.21 -0.77 -5.69
C GLN A 63 11.48 -2.15 -5.06
N LYS A 64 12.53 -2.27 -4.23
CA LYS A 64 12.91 -3.53 -3.60
C LYS A 64 12.17 -3.67 -2.27
N LEU A 65 11.38 -4.73 -2.14
CA LEU A 65 10.75 -5.09 -0.86
C LEU A 65 11.84 -5.52 0.13
N ILE A 66 11.89 -4.85 1.27
CA ILE A 66 12.82 -5.15 2.36
C ILE A 66 12.16 -6.09 3.36
N THR A 67 10.96 -5.73 3.83
CA THR A 67 10.23 -6.51 4.83
C THR A 67 8.73 -6.26 4.76
N VAL A 68 7.96 -7.14 5.39
CA VAL A 68 6.51 -7.04 5.56
C VAL A 68 6.18 -7.21 7.04
N ILE A 69 5.37 -6.31 7.58
CA ILE A 69 4.99 -6.27 9.00
C ILE A 69 3.47 -6.29 9.11
N LYS A 70 2.92 -7.07 10.05
CA LYS A 70 1.48 -7.07 10.33
C LYS A 70 1.07 -5.72 10.94
N VAL A 71 -0.02 -5.15 10.42
CA VAL A 71 -0.62 -3.93 10.95
C VAL A 71 -1.41 -4.27 12.22
N PRO A 72 -1.38 -3.43 13.27
CA PRO A 72 -2.29 -3.53 14.40
C PRO A 72 -3.76 -3.59 13.94
N GLU A 73 -4.52 -4.53 14.49
CA GLU A 73 -5.87 -4.85 13.99
C GLU A 73 -6.83 -3.65 14.06
N ASN A 74 -6.65 -2.79 15.06
CA ASN A 74 -7.41 -1.56 15.24
C ASN A 74 -7.16 -0.49 14.15
N LEU A 75 -6.09 -0.61 13.36
CA LEU A 75 -5.74 0.33 12.28
C LEU A 75 -6.11 -0.18 10.89
N VAL A 76 -6.45 -1.47 10.75
CA VAL A 76 -6.86 -2.07 9.48
C VAL A 76 -8.11 -1.40 8.87
N PRO A 77 -9.14 -1.02 9.65
CA PRO A 77 -10.31 -0.32 9.10
C PRO A 77 -9.97 0.97 8.35
N ASP A 78 -9.01 1.76 8.87
CA ASP A 78 -8.57 3.01 8.23
C ASP A 78 -7.94 2.75 6.86
N ILE A 79 -7.11 1.71 6.75
CA ILE A 79 -6.49 1.30 5.48
C ILE A 79 -7.56 0.92 4.46
N VAL A 80 -8.56 0.15 4.88
CA VAL A 80 -9.66 -0.28 4.01
C VAL A 80 -10.48 0.92 3.54
N ALA A 81 -10.77 1.87 4.43
CA ALA A 81 -11.52 3.08 4.11
C ALA A 81 -10.78 3.95 3.08
N ILE A 82 -9.50 4.24 3.30
CA ILE A 82 -8.67 5.03 2.37
C ILE A 82 -8.62 4.36 1.00
N ARG A 83 -8.44 3.03 0.96
CA ARG A 83 -8.37 2.29 -0.29
C ARG A 83 -9.69 2.34 -1.06
N ARG A 84 -10.83 2.15 -0.39
CA ARG A 84 -12.17 2.25 -1.02
C ARG A 84 -12.39 3.63 -1.62
N PHE A 85 -12.05 4.68 -0.87
CA PHE A 85 -12.17 6.05 -1.35
C PHE A 85 -11.31 6.32 -2.60
N LYS A 86 -10.09 5.79 -2.63
CA LYS A 86 -9.17 5.89 -3.78
C LYS A 86 -9.70 5.18 -5.02
N GLU A 87 -10.22 3.96 -4.86
CA GLU A 87 -10.83 3.19 -5.93
C GLU A 87 -12.06 3.91 -6.51
N GLU A 88 -12.90 4.51 -5.66
CA GLU A 88 -14.09 5.24 -6.09
C GLU A 88 -13.75 6.56 -6.81
N LYS A 89 -12.79 7.33 -6.31
CA LYS A 89 -12.27 8.53 -6.99
C LYS A 89 -11.68 8.20 -8.36
N GLY A 90 -10.93 7.10 -8.46
CA GLY A 90 -10.40 6.61 -9.73
C GLY A 90 -11.51 6.28 -10.74
N ARG A 91 -12.59 5.62 -10.28
CA ARG A 91 -13.74 5.27 -11.12
C ARG A 91 -14.46 6.51 -11.66
N ARG A 92 -14.74 7.50 -10.80
CA ARG A 92 -15.41 8.74 -11.18
C ARG A 92 -14.60 9.56 -12.19
N LYS A 93 -13.27 9.61 -12.04
CA LYS A 93 -12.38 10.29 -12.99
C LYS A 93 -12.44 9.63 -14.38
N HIS A 94 -12.29 8.30 -14.43
CA HIS A 94 -12.36 7.56 -15.69
C HIS A 94 -13.70 7.73 -16.42
N GLU A 95 -14.81 7.72 -15.67
CA GLU A 95 -16.15 7.94 -16.22
C GLU A 95 -16.32 9.36 -16.79
N SER A 96 -15.75 10.35 -16.12
CA SER A 96 -15.76 11.76 -16.57
C SER A 96 -14.95 11.95 -17.85
N ASP A 97 -13.73 11.41 -17.90
CA ASP A 97 -12.84 11.48 -19.08
C ASP A 97 -13.51 10.84 -20.31
N ARG A 98 -14.17 9.69 -20.12
CA ARG A 98 -14.90 8.97 -21.19
C ARG A 98 -16.12 9.74 -21.69
N ARG A 99 -16.76 10.54 -20.82
CA ARG A 99 -17.89 11.39 -21.20
C ARG A 99 -17.43 12.55 -22.08
N THR A 100 -16.32 13.20 -21.72
CA THR A 100 -15.73 14.32 -22.48
C THR A 100 -15.27 13.90 -23.88
N GLN A 101 -14.79 12.67 -24.07
CA GLN A 101 -14.35 12.17 -25.38
C GLN A 101 -15.49 11.81 -26.35
N LYS A 102 -16.75 11.73 -25.89
CA LYS A 102 -17.91 11.42 -26.76
C LYS A 102 -18.65 12.66 -27.27
N ILE A 103 -18.24 13.85 -26.81
CA ILE A 103 -18.88 15.14 -27.12
C ILE A 103 -17.97 16.05 -27.98
N GLY A 104 -16.80 15.55 -28.39
CA GLY A 104 -15.86 16.23 -29.27
C GLY A 104 -15.67 15.48 -30.59
#